data_AF-A0A353BGA0-F1
#
_entry.id   AF-A0A353BGA0-F1
#
_cell.length_a   1.000
_cell.length_b   1.000
_cell.length_c   1.000
_cell.angle_alpha   90.00
_cell.angle_beta   90.00
_cell.angle_gamma   90.00
#
_symmetry.space_group_name_H-M   'P 1'
#
loop_
_entity.id
_entity.type
_entity.pdbx_description
1 polymer ?
#
loop_
_entity_poly.entity_id
_entity_poly.type
_entity_poly.pdbx_seq_one_letter_code
_entity_poly.pdbx_strand_id
1 'polypeptide(L)'
;MGGIILGGRGLELADVEKAARGRARISLSPGAARAVESGRRVVESIIARGDSVYGITTGFGRFAEVSIPPPELDRLQVNLVRSHATGVGPPFSREQVRAVMLLQANKLSKGASGVRRQVVALLLEMLNRDVVPLVPQQGSVGASGDLAPMAHIALVAIGRGRALHRGRAVSGALALKRAGLRPIALKAKEGLALTNGTEVMTAVGALVLLDAERLARLADVAGAMSLEALRGTPAAFDPAIHRLRPHPGQLVSAANLRKLLAGSGIRRSHRGCSKVQDAYSLRCMPQVHGATRDALAHVRRVLEVEIESVTDNPLVMAGDGRVISGGNFHGQPVALAMDFLGMALAELADISERRIARLL
;
A
#
# COMPACT_ATOMS: atom_id res chain seq x y z
N MET A 1 22.34 -4.12 6.25
CA MET A 1 20.91 -3.82 6.00
C MET A 1 20.16 -5.13 5.89
N GLY A 2 19.14 -5.34 6.73
CA GLY A 2 18.38 -6.59 6.75
C GLY A 2 17.60 -6.81 5.45
N GLY A 3 17.56 -8.05 4.97
CA GLY A 3 16.73 -8.44 3.82
C GLY A 3 15.28 -8.72 4.20
N ILE A 4 14.38 -8.63 3.23
CA ILE A 4 12.96 -9.02 3.36
C ILE A 4 12.79 -10.38 2.67
N ILE A 5 12.20 -11.36 3.37
CA ILE A 5 11.97 -12.70 2.84
C ILE A 5 10.46 -12.96 2.76
N LEU A 6 9.90 -12.95 1.56
CA LEU A 6 8.47 -13.20 1.33
C LEU A 6 8.13 -14.66 1.61
N GLY A 7 7.06 -14.87 2.40
CA GLY A 7 6.63 -16.19 2.90
C GLY A 7 7.59 -16.82 3.91
N GLY A 8 8.43 -16.02 4.59
CA GLY A 8 9.15 -16.43 5.79
C GLY A 8 8.38 -16.06 7.07
N ARG A 9 8.03 -14.78 7.20
CA ARG A 9 7.01 -14.26 8.11
C ARG A 9 6.01 -13.41 7.31
N GLY A 10 4.90 -13.01 7.93
CA GLY A 10 3.98 -12.03 7.33
C GLY A 10 4.70 -10.71 7.07
N LEU A 11 4.39 -10.08 5.92
CA LEU A 11 4.90 -8.77 5.56
C LEU A 11 4.28 -7.72 6.50
N GLU A 12 5.10 -6.79 6.98
CA GLU A 12 4.64 -5.68 7.81
C GLU A 12 4.72 -4.36 7.03
N LEU A 13 3.93 -3.35 7.45
CA LEU A 13 4.00 -2.01 6.86
C LEU A 13 5.41 -1.40 6.90
N ALA A 14 6.19 -1.71 7.94
CA ALA A 14 7.59 -1.27 8.03
C ALA A 14 8.47 -1.88 6.91
N ASP A 15 8.15 -3.08 6.43
CA ASP A 15 8.87 -3.70 5.31
C ASP A 15 8.49 -3.06 3.98
N VAL A 16 7.23 -2.64 3.83
CA VAL A 16 6.78 -1.84 2.68
C VAL A 16 7.61 -0.56 2.57
N GLU A 17 7.78 0.18 3.66
CA GLU A 17 8.62 1.38 3.67
C GLU A 17 10.10 1.08 3.36
N LYS A 18 10.66 0.03 3.96
CA LYS A 18 12.06 -0.39 3.71
C LYS A 18 12.30 -0.76 2.25
N ALA A 19 11.33 -1.33 1.56
CA ALA A 19 11.43 -1.68 0.15
C ALA A 19 11.20 -0.47 -0.78
N ALA A 20 10.25 0.39 -0.42
CA ALA A 20 9.84 1.55 -1.18
C ALA A 20 10.87 2.68 -1.14
N ARG A 21 11.22 3.11 0.07
CA ARG A 21 12.14 4.23 0.36
C ARG A 21 13.58 3.75 0.50
N GLY A 22 13.75 2.58 1.10
CA GLY A 22 15.05 1.93 1.20
C GLY A 22 15.42 1.13 -0.06
N ARG A 23 16.55 0.42 0.05
CA ARG A 23 17.01 -0.57 -0.93
C ARG A 23 17.21 -1.94 -0.28
N ALA A 24 16.27 -2.30 0.60
CA ALA A 24 16.29 -3.63 1.21
C ALA A 24 16.26 -4.69 0.10
N ARG A 25 17.15 -5.69 0.21
CA ARG A 25 17.16 -6.82 -0.73
C ARG A 25 15.98 -7.72 -0.39
N ILE A 26 15.24 -8.13 -1.42
CA ILE A 26 14.00 -8.90 -1.27
C ILE A 26 14.17 -10.25 -1.96
N SER A 27 13.80 -11.31 -1.28
CA SER A 27 13.89 -12.68 -1.78
C SER A 27 12.63 -13.47 -1.45
N LEU A 28 12.45 -14.59 -2.15
CA LEU A 28 11.36 -15.52 -1.93
C LEU A 28 11.83 -16.66 -1.00
N SER A 29 11.03 -17.05 0.00
CA SER A 29 11.34 -18.23 0.81
C SER A 29 11.17 -19.53 0.01
N PRO A 30 11.86 -20.63 0.38
CA PRO A 30 11.62 -21.92 -0.24
C PRO A 30 10.16 -22.40 -0.11
N GLY A 31 9.49 -22.05 1.00
CA GLY A 31 8.08 -22.38 1.22
C GLY A 31 7.16 -21.65 0.24
N ALA A 32 7.36 -20.35 0.06
CA ALA A 32 6.60 -19.56 -0.91
C ALA A 32 6.86 -20.02 -2.35
N ALA A 33 8.10 -20.38 -2.69
CA ALA A 33 8.42 -20.95 -4.00
C ALA A 33 7.61 -22.23 -4.28
N ARG A 34 7.53 -23.15 -3.30
CA ARG A 34 6.72 -24.36 -3.41
C ARG A 34 5.22 -24.06 -3.51
N ALA A 35 4.73 -23.06 -2.77
CA ALA A 35 3.33 -22.65 -2.84
C ALA A 35 2.95 -22.15 -4.25
N VAL A 36 3.79 -21.30 -4.85
CA VAL A 36 3.63 -20.83 -6.23
C VAL A 36 3.63 -21.99 -7.23
N GLU A 37 4.59 -22.91 -7.10
CA GLU A 37 4.67 -24.10 -7.96
C GLU A 37 3.45 -25.02 -7.79
N SER A 38 2.90 -25.14 -6.58
CA SER A 38 1.68 -25.92 -6.34
C SER A 38 0.46 -25.31 -7.02
N GLY A 39 0.26 -23.99 -6.88
CA GLY A 39 -0.82 -23.30 -7.57
C GLY A 39 -0.68 -23.38 -9.08
N ARG A 40 0.55 -23.29 -9.60
CA ARG A 40 0.79 -23.40 -11.05
C ARG A 40 0.39 -24.77 -11.61
N ARG A 41 0.70 -25.85 -10.89
CA ARG A 41 0.34 -27.22 -11.29
C ARG A 41 -1.17 -27.41 -11.46
N VAL A 42 -1.98 -26.76 -10.63
CA VAL A 42 -3.45 -26.80 -10.78
C VAL A 42 -3.90 -26.14 -12.09
N VAL A 43 -3.36 -24.96 -12.41
CA VAL A 43 -3.67 -24.27 -13.67
C VAL A 43 -3.28 -25.13 -14.88
N GLU A 44 -2.11 -25.76 -14.83
CA GLU A 44 -1.64 -26.64 -15.92
C GLU A 44 -2.52 -27.90 -16.07
N SER A 45 -2.98 -28.46 -14.95
CA SER A 45 -3.90 -29.60 -14.97
C SER A 45 -5.26 -29.24 -15.56
N ILE A 46 -5.82 -28.07 -15.25
CA ILE A 46 -7.08 -27.55 -15.84
C ILE A 46 -6.97 -27.43 -17.35
N ILE A 47 -5.86 -26.84 -17.83
CA ILE A 47 -5.61 -26.67 -19.26
C ILE A 47 -5.48 -28.03 -19.96
N ALA A 48 -4.77 -28.99 -19.33
CA ALA A 48 -4.60 -30.32 -19.88
C ALA A 48 -5.91 -31.12 -19.95
N ARG A 49 -6.85 -30.90 -19.02
CA ARG A 49 -8.19 -31.52 -19.05
C ARG A 49 -9.15 -30.84 -20.02
N GLY A 50 -8.87 -29.60 -20.42
CA GLY A 50 -9.76 -28.82 -21.28
C GLY A 50 -10.95 -28.20 -20.54
N ASP A 51 -10.86 -28.06 -19.22
CA ASP A 51 -11.95 -27.48 -18.42
C ASP A 51 -12.15 -26.00 -18.78
N SER A 52 -13.40 -25.54 -18.81
CA SER A 52 -13.75 -24.13 -19.01
C SER A 52 -13.68 -23.36 -17.69
N VAL A 53 -12.69 -22.47 -17.54
CA VAL A 53 -12.43 -21.72 -16.30
C VAL A 53 -12.08 -20.27 -16.61
N TYR A 54 -12.77 -19.34 -15.93
CA TYR A 54 -12.62 -17.89 -16.10
C TYR A 54 -11.16 -17.43 -16.07
N GLY A 55 -10.73 -16.71 -17.11
CA GLY A 55 -9.40 -16.14 -17.22
C GLY A 55 -8.24 -17.15 -17.30
N ILE A 56 -8.53 -18.45 -17.36
CA ILE A 56 -7.58 -19.52 -17.65
C ILE A 56 -7.80 -20.03 -19.07
N THR A 57 -9.02 -20.48 -19.40
CA THR A 57 -9.42 -21.02 -20.71
C THR A 57 -10.55 -20.22 -21.37
N THR A 58 -11.06 -19.18 -20.73
CA THR A 58 -12.05 -18.24 -21.30
C THR A 58 -11.54 -16.80 -21.36
N GLY A 59 -12.30 -15.91 -22.00
CA GLY A 59 -12.06 -14.48 -22.02
C GLY A 59 -12.31 -13.78 -20.68
N PHE A 60 -12.32 -12.44 -20.68
CA PHE A 60 -12.44 -11.60 -19.48
C PHE A 60 -13.62 -10.64 -19.58
N GLY A 61 -14.20 -10.26 -18.43
CA GLY A 61 -15.30 -9.29 -18.37
C GLY A 61 -16.47 -9.72 -19.26
N ARG A 62 -16.86 -8.86 -20.22
CA ARG A 62 -17.93 -9.16 -21.19
C ARG A 62 -17.69 -10.43 -22.02
N PHE A 63 -16.44 -10.87 -22.16
CA PHE A 63 -16.06 -12.07 -22.91
C PHE A 63 -15.85 -13.30 -22.00
N ALA A 64 -16.31 -13.27 -20.75
CA ALA A 64 -16.14 -14.37 -19.79
C ALA A 64 -16.72 -15.71 -20.28
N GLU A 65 -17.75 -15.67 -21.12
CA GLU A 65 -18.43 -16.84 -21.71
C GLU A 65 -17.77 -17.35 -23.00
N VAL A 66 -16.77 -16.63 -23.52
CA VAL A 66 -16.08 -17.01 -24.76
C VAL A 66 -14.92 -17.95 -24.42
N SER A 67 -15.02 -19.20 -24.86
CA SER A 67 -13.92 -20.18 -24.77
C SER A 67 -12.78 -19.82 -25.70
N ILE A 68 -11.55 -19.99 -25.23
CA ILE A 68 -10.33 -19.61 -25.95
C ILE A 68 -9.50 -20.86 -26.20
N PRO A 69 -9.12 -21.15 -27.46
CA PRO A 69 -8.37 -22.35 -27.78
C PRO A 69 -6.95 -22.29 -27.18
N PRO A 70 -6.36 -23.42 -26.75
CA PRO A 70 -5.05 -23.46 -26.09
C PRO A 70 -3.92 -22.68 -26.78
N PRO A 71 -3.77 -22.70 -28.13
CA PRO A 71 -2.74 -21.94 -28.83
C PRO A 71 -2.86 -20.41 -28.68
N GLU A 72 -4.04 -19.90 -28.33
CA GLU A 72 -4.30 -18.46 -28.21
C GLU A 72 -4.18 -17.94 -26.77
N LEU A 73 -4.13 -18.82 -25.76
CA LEU A 73 -4.14 -18.44 -24.35
C LEU A 73 -2.98 -17.49 -23.98
N ASP A 74 -1.78 -17.76 -24.50
CA ASP A 74 -0.59 -16.93 -24.26
C ASP A 74 -0.75 -15.54 -24.89
N ARG A 75 -1.26 -15.49 -26.13
CA ARG A 75 -1.52 -14.24 -26.86
C ARG A 75 -2.57 -13.40 -26.14
N LEU A 76 -3.62 -14.05 -25.61
CA LEU A 76 -4.67 -13.42 -24.84
C LEU A 76 -4.10 -12.68 -23.61
N GLN A 77 -3.16 -13.28 -22.88
CA GLN A 77 -2.54 -12.61 -21.72
C GLN A 77 -1.79 -11.33 -22.11
N VAL A 78 -1.07 -11.36 -23.23
CA VAL A 78 -0.35 -10.18 -23.73
C VAL A 78 -1.34 -9.12 -24.19
N ASN A 79 -2.44 -9.51 -24.84
CA ASN A 79 -3.49 -8.59 -25.27
C ASN A 79 -4.19 -7.93 -24.09
N LEU A 80 -4.50 -8.70 -23.03
CA LEU A 80 -5.09 -8.19 -21.79
C LEU A 80 -4.23 -7.07 -21.21
N VAL A 81 -2.94 -7.33 -21.01
CA VAL A 81 -2.00 -6.34 -20.46
C VAL A 81 -1.96 -5.07 -21.33
N ARG A 82 -1.99 -5.20 -22.66
CA ARG A 82 -2.00 -4.03 -23.55
C ARG A 82 -3.30 -3.24 -23.49
N SER A 83 -4.45 -3.93 -23.54
CA SER A 83 -5.76 -3.26 -23.56
C SER A 83 -6.09 -2.58 -22.24
N HIS A 84 -5.51 -3.05 -21.13
CA HIS A 84 -5.74 -2.49 -19.80
C HIS A 84 -4.74 -1.39 -19.43
N ALA A 85 -3.63 -1.20 -20.17
CA ALA A 85 -2.66 -0.14 -19.89
C ALA A 85 -3.14 1.25 -20.34
N THR A 86 -4.29 1.67 -19.81
CA THR A 86 -5.04 2.89 -20.19
C THR A 86 -4.91 4.00 -19.15
N GLY A 87 -4.07 3.82 -18.13
CA GLY A 87 -3.83 4.86 -17.12
C GLY A 87 -3.27 6.16 -17.73
N VAL A 88 -3.62 7.30 -17.12
CA VAL A 88 -3.27 8.65 -17.58
C VAL A 88 -2.75 9.52 -16.43
N GLY A 89 -2.31 10.74 -16.77
CA GLY A 89 -1.82 11.72 -15.80
C GLY A 89 -0.34 11.55 -15.44
N PRO A 90 0.14 12.31 -14.43
CA PRO A 90 1.51 12.20 -13.96
C PRO A 90 1.80 10.79 -13.43
N PRO A 91 3.04 10.30 -13.53
CA PRO A 91 3.40 8.99 -13.00
C PRO A 91 3.45 8.97 -11.47
N PHE A 92 3.17 7.81 -10.88
CA PHE A 92 3.46 7.53 -9.48
C PHE A 92 4.94 7.74 -9.19
N SER A 93 5.23 8.11 -7.94
CA SER A 93 6.61 8.26 -7.50
C SER A 93 7.35 6.92 -7.55
N ARG A 94 8.68 6.97 -7.61
CA ARG A 94 9.53 5.77 -7.55
C ARG A 94 9.21 4.92 -6.31
N GLU A 95 8.97 5.56 -5.16
CA GLU A 95 8.67 4.87 -3.90
C GLU A 95 7.33 4.14 -3.96
N GLN A 96 6.30 4.80 -4.50
CA GLN A 96 4.97 4.21 -4.67
C GLN A 96 5.04 2.98 -5.57
N VAL A 97 5.64 3.08 -6.75
CA VAL A 97 5.73 1.94 -7.68
C VAL A 97 6.55 0.78 -7.08
N ARG A 98 7.61 1.07 -6.32
CA ARG A 98 8.38 0.04 -5.61
C ARG A 98 7.55 -0.67 -4.54
N ALA A 99 6.71 0.06 -3.79
CA ALA A 99 5.77 -0.53 -2.84
C ALA A 99 4.75 -1.43 -3.55
N VAL A 100 4.18 -0.97 -4.68
CA VAL A 100 3.24 -1.77 -5.49
C VAL A 100 3.89 -3.08 -5.94
N MET A 101 5.12 -3.02 -6.48
CA MET A 101 5.83 -4.21 -6.93
C MET A 101 6.10 -5.21 -5.79
N LEU A 102 6.38 -4.72 -4.58
CA LEU A 102 6.52 -5.57 -3.40
C LEU A 102 5.22 -6.29 -3.07
N LEU A 103 4.11 -5.54 -2.97
CA LEU A 103 2.81 -6.12 -2.61
C LEU A 103 2.34 -7.11 -3.69
N GLN A 104 2.57 -6.81 -4.95
CA GLN A 104 2.29 -7.73 -6.05
C GLN A 104 3.09 -9.02 -5.93
N ALA A 105 4.40 -8.92 -5.65
CA ALA A 105 5.22 -10.10 -5.42
C ALA A 105 4.75 -10.88 -4.17
N ASN A 106 4.34 -10.19 -3.09
CA ASN A 106 3.83 -10.82 -1.87
C ASN A 106 2.53 -11.59 -2.13
N LYS A 107 1.54 -10.97 -2.76
CA LYS A 107 0.30 -11.63 -3.17
C LYS A 107 0.59 -12.89 -3.99
N LEU A 108 1.37 -12.74 -5.06
CA LEU A 108 1.67 -13.86 -5.95
C LEU A 108 2.43 -14.99 -5.23
N SER A 109 3.29 -14.65 -4.27
CA SER A 109 4.08 -15.61 -3.48
C SER A 109 3.24 -16.55 -2.61
N LYS A 110 1.99 -16.18 -2.29
CA LYS A 110 1.05 -17.01 -1.52
C LYS A 110 0.53 -18.21 -2.33
N GLY A 111 0.78 -18.26 -3.64
CA GLY A 111 0.52 -19.42 -4.49
C GLY A 111 -0.91 -19.56 -5.00
N ALA A 112 -1.87 -18.78 -4.51
CA ALA A 112 -3.27 -18.87 -4.94
C ALA A 112 -3.56 -18.15 -6.28
N SER A 113 -2.54 -17.55 -6.93
CA SER A 113 -2.68 -16.85 -8.21
C SER A 113 -2.35 -17.70 -9.45
N GLY A 114 -1.74 -18.88 -9.29
CA GLY A 114 -1.47 -19.80 -10.42
C GLY A 114 -0.41 -19.33 -11.43
N VAL A 115 0.44 -18.38 -11.04
CA VAL A 115 1.57 -17.91 -11.87
C VAL A 115 2.77 -18.82 -11.77
N ARG A 116 3.69 -18.78 -12.75
CA ARG A 116 4.98 -19.47 -12.61
C ARG A 116 5.91 -18.73 -11.65
N ARG A 117 6.77 -19.47 -10.95
CA ARG A 117 7.79 -18.93 -10.03
C ARG A 117 8.64 -17.82 -10.66
N GLN A 118 8.98 -17.96 -11.94
CA GLN A 118 9.79 -16.97 -12.66
C GLN A 118 9.12 -15.60 -12.83
N VAL A 119 7.78 -15.52 -12.78
CA VAL A 119 7.05 -14.24 -12.78
C VAL A 119 7.34 -13.49 -11.48
N VAL A 120 7.19 -14.18 -10.34
CA VAL A 120 7.49 -13.62 -9.01
C VAL A 120 8.97 -13.23 -8.91
N ALA A 121 9.86 -14.12 -9.36
CA ALA A 121 11.29 -13.87 -9.37
C ALA A 121 11.66 -12.62 -10.21
N LEU A 122 11.05 -12.45 -11.39
CA LEU A 122 11.31 -11.27 -12.22
C LEU A 122 10.88 -9.98 -11.52
N LEU A 123 9.69 -9.94 -10.90
CA LEU A 123 9.22 -8.75 -10.17
C LEU A 123 10.17 -8.39 -9.02
N LEU A 124 10.59 -9.40 -8.23
CA LEU A 124 11.55 -9.21 -7.15
C LEU A 124 12.89 -8.69 -7.66
N GLU A 125 13.38 -9.23 -8.78
CA GLU A 125 14.65 -8.82 -9.33
C GLU A 125 14.60 -7.44 -10.02
N MET A 126 13.46 -7.07 -10.63
CA MET A 126 13.22 -5.70 -11.08
C MET A 126 13.28 -4.73 -9.90
N LEU A 127 12.63 -5.07 -8.78
CA LEU A 127 12.64 -4.28 -7.56
C LEU A 127 14.05 -4.16 -6.93
N ASN A 128 14.79 -5.28 -6.85
CA ASN A 128 16.16 -5.33 -6.33
C ASN A 128 17.15 -4.54 -7.21
N ARG A 129 16.97 -4.57 -8.54
CA ARG A 129 17.86 -3.89 -9.50
C ARG A 129 17.40 -2.50 -9.93
N ASP A 130 16.40 -1.95 -9.24
CA ASP A 130 15.85 -0.62 -9.47
C ASP A 130 15.39 -0.39 -10.93
N VAL A 131 14.65 -1.37 -11.45
CA VAL A 131 13.85 -1.23 -12.67
C VAL A 131 12.43 -0.89 -12.22
N VAL A 132 12.08 0.39 -12.31
CA VAL A 132 10.82 0.91 -11.76
C VAL A 132 9.92 1.37 -12.91
N PRO A 133 8.81 0.67 -13.21
CA PRO A 133 7.88 1.06 -14.27
C PRO A 133 7.39 2.51 -14.13
N LEU A 134 7.18 3.19 -15.25
CA LEU A 134 6.46 4.47 -15.26
C LEU A 134 4.96 4.18 -15.29
N VAL A 135 4.30 4.40 -14.15
CA VAL A 135 2.90 4.05 -13.95
C VAL A 135 2.09 5.33 -13.77
N PRO A 136 1.18 5.70 -14.68
CA PRO A 136 0.29 6.85 -14.53
C PRO A 136 -0.63 6.71 -13.31
N GLN A 137 -0.92 7.83 -12.63
CA GLN A 137 -1.66 7.84 -11.36
C GLN A 137 -3.18 7.71 -11.49
N GLN A 138 -3.77 8.00 -12.65
CA GLN A 138 -5.22 8.03 -12.85
C GLN A 138 -5.69 6.90 -13.76
N GLY A 139 -6.91 6.41 -13.53
CA GLY A 139 -7.60 5.43 -14.39
C GLY A 139 -8.07 4.16 -13.68
N SER A 140 -7.52 3.82 -12.50
CA SER A 140 -8.09 2.77 -11.65
C SER A 140 -9.37 3.28 -10.99
N VAL A 141 -10.36 2.41 -10.88
CA VAL A 141 -11.61 2.65 -10.12
C VAL A 141 -11.68 1.80 -8.85
N GLY A 142 -10.70 0.94 -8.60
CA GLY A 142 -10.63 0.09 -7.41
C GLY A 142 -11.71 -1.00 -7.26
N ALA A 143 -12.69 -1.08 -8.17
CA ALA A 143 -13.80 -2.03 -8.12
C ALA A 143 -13.49 -3.40 -8.76
N SER A 144 -12.57 -3.44 -9.74
CA SER A 144 -12.11 -4.67 -10.41
C SER A 144 -10.61 -4.89 -10.22
N GLY A 145 -10.09 -4.40 -9.09
CA GLY A 145 -8.67 -4.22 -8.85
C GLY A 145 -8.08 -3.01 -9.58
N ASP A 146 -6.78 -2.80 -9.40
CA ASP A 146 -5.96 -1.72 -9.92
C ASP A 146 -5.46 -2.00 -11.34
N LEU A 147 -6.36 -2.48 -12.21
CA LEU A 147 -6.05 -3.02 -13.53
C LEU A 147 -5.14 -2.11 -14.37
N ALA A 148 -5.51 -0.83 -14.49
CA ALA A 148 -4.81 0.11 -15.34
C ALA A 148 -3.36 0.38 -14.90
N PRO A 149 -3.10 0.82 -13.65
CA PRO A 149 -1.72 1.01 -13.19
C PRO A 149 -0.93 -0.30 -13.12
N MET A 150 -1.55 -1.43 -12.76
CA MET A 150 -0.87 -2.73 -12.73
C MET A 150 -0.48 -3.23 -14.13
N ALA A 151 -1.29 -2.94 -15.15
CA ALA A 151 -0.97 -3.24 -16.54
C ALA A 151 0.29 -2.51 -17.03
N HIS A 152 0.54 -1.28 -16.58
CA HIS A 152 1.80 -0.57 -16.89
C HIS A 152 3.03 -1.26 -16.26
N ILE A 153 2.90 -1.85 -15.08
CA ILE A 153 3.96 -2.67 -14.47
C ILE A 153 4.17 -3.96 -15.26
N ALA A 154 3.08 -4.65 -15.61
CA ALA A 154 3.12 -5.88 -16.40
C ALA A 154 3.72 -5.65 -17.80
N LEU A 155 3.45 -4.50 -18.44
CA LEU A 155 4.07 -4.13 -19.71
C LEU A 155 5.60 -4.16 -19.63
N VAL A 156 6.19 -3.60 -18.57
CA VAL A 156 7.64 -3.62 -18.39
C VAL A 156 8.16 -5.03 -18.20
N ALA A 157 7.47 -5.87 -17.43
CA ALA A 157 7.87 -7.26 -17.23
C ALA A 157 7.93 -8.06 -18.55
N ILE A 158 7.08 -7.74 -19.53
CA ILE A 158 7.09 -8.34 -20.87
C ILE A 158 7.96 -7.55 -21.88
N GLY A 159 8.81 -6.63 -21.42
CA GLY A 159 9.75 -5.88 -22.26
C GLY A 159 9.12 -4.71 -23.03
N ARG A 160 7.93 -4.28 -22.66
CA ARG A 160 7.18 -3.16 -23.26
C ARG A 160 7.10 -1.99 -22.28
N GLY A 161 6.36 -0.94 -22.64
CA GLY A 161 6.18 0.24 -21.80
C GLY A 161 7.49 1.00 -21.54
N ARG A 162 7.51 1.78 -20.47
CA ARG A 162 8.65 2.60 -20.04
C ARG A 162 8.94 2.37 -18.57
N ALA A 163 10.21 2.49 -18.20
CA ALA A 163 10.65 2.37 -16.82
C ALA A 163 11.75 3.38 -16.52
N LEU A 164 11.82 3.82 -15.26
CA LEU A 164 12.98 4.45 -14.69
C LEU A 164 14.02 3.37 -14.39
N HIS A 165 15.25 3.59 -14.86
CA HIS A 165 16.40 2.81 -14.45
C HIS A 165 17.58 3.74 -14.20
N ARG A 166 18.14 3.72 -12.99
CA ARG A 166 19.19 4.64 -12.53
C ARG A 166 18.84 6.12 -12.78
N GLY A 167 17.59 6.50 -12.45
CA GLY A 167 17.10 7.88 -12.57
C GLY A 167 16.73 8.35 -13.97
N ARG A 168 16.88 7.51 -15.01
CA ARG A 168 16.53 7.86 -16.40
C ARG A 168 15.36 7.03 -16.92
N ALA A 169 14.41 7.69 -17.56
CA ALA A 169 13.31 7.03 -18.25
C ALA A 169 13.80 6.41 -19.56
N VAL A 170 13.61 5.10 -19.72
CA VAL A 170 13.94 4.33 -20.92
C VAL A 170 12.81 3.37 -21.28
N SER A 171 12.88 2.71 -22.43
CA SER A 171 11.95 1.62 -22.76
C SER A 171 12.10 0.46 -21.77
N GLY A 172 11.01 -0.27 -21.50
CA GLY A 172 11.03 -1.41 -20.57
C GLY A 172 12.05 -2.48 -20.98
N ALA A 173 12.14 -2.83 -22.27
CA ALA A 173 13.16 -3.73 -22.79
C ALA A 173 14.59 -3.27 -22.47
N LEU A 174 14.88 -1.97 -22.65
CA LEU A 174 16.21 -1.43 -22.38
C LEU A 174 16.51 -1.40 -20.87
N ALA A 175 15.52 -1.09 -20.03
CA ALA A 175 15.66 -1.14 -18.58
C ALA A 175 16.00 -2.56 -18.10
N LEU A 176 15.25 -3.57 -18.56
CA LEU A 176 15.52 -4.97 -18.24
C LEU A 176 16.92 -5.39 -18.72
N LYS A 177 17.26 -5.11 -19.98
CA LYS A 177 18.59 -5.44 -20.54
C LYS A 177 19.73 -4.83 -19.72
N ARG A 178 19.63 -3.54 -19.36
CA ARG A 178 20.64 -2.84 -18.54
C ARG A 178 20.76 -3.39 -17.12
N ALA A 179 19.68 -3.92 -16.58
CA ALA A 179 19.66 -4.63 -15.31
C ALA A 179 20.09 -6.10 -15.42
N GLY A 180 20.45 -6.61 -16.60
CA GLY A 180 20.78 -8.04 -16.80
C GLY A 180 19.56 -8.97 -16.69
N LEU A 181 18.36 -8.43 -16.91
CA LEU A 181 17.10 -9.15 -16.85
C LEU A 181 16.57 -9.45 -18.26
N ARG A 182 15.75 -10.51 -18.35
CA ARG A 182 15.07 -10.90 -19.59
C ARG A 182 13.55 -10.68 -19.43
N PRO A 183 12.86 -10.20 -20.48
CA PRO A 183 11.41 -10.14 -20.49
C PRO A 183 10.76 -11.51 -20.28
N ILE A 184 9.62 -11.56 -19.60
CA ILE A 184 8.83 -12.78 -19.47
C ILE A 184 7.87 -12.96 -20.64
N ALA A 185 7.75 -14.18 -21.15
CA ALA A 185 6.67 -14.57 -22.06
C ALA A 185 5.52 -15.13 -21.22
N LEU A 186 4.40 -14.39 -21.13
CA LEU A 186 3.25 -14.75 -20.30
C LEU A 186 2.60 -16.06 -20.76
N LYS A 187 2.12 -16.83 -19.78
CA LYS A 187 1.30 -18.05 -19.96
C LYS A 187 -0.09 -17.84 -19.39
N ALA A 188 -1.02 -18.72 -19.75
CA ALA A 188 -2.39 -18.72 -19.24
C ALA A 188 -2.50 -18.30 -17.76
N LYS A 189 -3.45 -17.40 -17.49
CA LYS A 189 -3.71 -16.68 -16.22
C LYS A 189 -2.69 -15.60 -15.80
N GLU A 190 -1.45 -15.61 -16.30
CA GLU A 190 -0.40 -14.72 -15.76
C GLU A 190 -0.60 -13.24 -16.09
N GLY A 191 -1.23 -12.92 -17.22
CA GLY A 191 -1.58 -11.54 -17.54
C GLY A 191 -2.59 -11.00 -16.53
N LEU A 192 -3.65 -11.78 -16.28
CA LEU A 192 -4.70 -11.42 -15.33
C LEU A 192 -4.15 -11.31 -13.90
N ALA A 193 -3.38 -12.30 -13.45
CA ALA A 193 -2.79 -12.31 -12.11
C ALA A 193 -1.83 -11.13 -11.87
N LEU A 194 -1.18 -10.63 -12.94
CA LEU A 194 -0.31 -9.45 -12.87
C LEU A 194 -1.08 -8.13 -12.83
N THR A 195 -2.33 -8.08 -13.29
CA THR A 195 -3.14 -6.86 -13.34
C THR A 195 -4.20 -6.78 -12.25
N ASN A 196 -4.69 -7.92 -11.77
CA ASN A 196 -5.86 -8.00 -10.91
C ASN A 196 -5.48 -8.03 -9.42
N GLY A 197 -5.99 -7.08 -8.64
CA GLY A 197 -5.71 -6.94 -7.20
C GLY A 197 -5.73 -5.49 -6.73
N THR A 198 -5.52 -5.28 -5.43
CA THR A 198 -5.63 -3.97 -4.74
C THR A 198 -4.25 -3.39 -4.40
N GLU A 199 -3.18 -3.81 -5.09
CA GLU A 199 -1.82 -3.47 -4.71
C GLU A 199 -1.51 -1.97 -4.78
N VAL A 200 -2.12 -1.24 -5.72
CA VAL A 200 -1.81 0.18 -5.93
C VAL A 200 -2.42 1.02 -4.83
N MET A 201 -3.72 0.87 -4.58
CA MET A 201 -4.39 1.58 -3.49
C MET A 201 -3.77 1.22 -2.13
N THR A 202 -3.43 -0.05 -1.91
CA THR A 202 -2.85 -0.51 -0.65
C THR A 202 -1.43 0.01 -0.44
N ALA A 203 -0.60 -0.01 -1.49
CA ALA A 203 0.77 0.51 -1.42
C ALA A 203 0.79 2.03 -1.17
N VAL A 204 -0.05 2.77 -1.89
CA VAL A 204 -0.17 4.23 -1.69
C VAL A 204 -0.70 4.51 -0.28
N GLY A 205 -1.77 3.84 0.14
CA GLY A 205 -2.35 3.98 1.47
C GLY A 205 -1.36 3.64 2.59
N ALA A 206 -0.55 2.60 2.43
CA ALA A 206 0.50 2.23 3.38
C ALA A 206 1.54 3.33 3.56
N LEU A 207 2.04 3.91 2.46
CA LEU A 207 3.02 5.01 2.54
C LEU A 207 2.41 6.27 3.16
N VAL A 208 1.17 6.62 2.77
CA VAL A 208 0.46 7.78 3.32
C VAL A 208 0.21 7.60 4.82
N LEU A 209 -0.24 6.42 5.26
CA LEU A 209 -0.44 6.12 6.68
C LEU A 209 0.86 6.28 7.48
N LEU A 210 1.97 5.75 6.98
CA LEU A 210 3.26 5.83 7.65
C LEU A 210 3.80 7.27 7.75
N ASP A 211 3.45 8.13 6.80
CA ASP A 211 3.74 9.56 6.87
C ASP A 211 2.79 10.28 7.82
N ALA A 212 1.50 9.93 7.79
CA ALA A 212 0.48 10.47 8.69
C ALA A 212 0.78 10.16 10.17
N GLU A 213 1.29 8.97 10.48
CA GLU A 213 1.74 8.64 11.84
C GLU A 213 2.93 9.47 12.31
N ARG A 214 3.86 9.79 11.40
CA ARG A 214 4.96 10.73 11.68
C ARG A 214 4.42 12.15 11.85
N LEU A 215 3.52 12.59 10.97
CA LEU A 215 2.86 13.88 11.05
C LEU A 215 2.11 14.06 12.36
N ALA A 216 1.38 13.05 12.83
CA ALA A 216 0.67 13.10 14.10
C ALA A 216 1.64 13.29 15.29
N ARG A 217 2.86 12.72 15.24
CA ARG A 217 3.89 12.99 16.26
C ARG A 217 4.40 14.43 16.17
N LEU A 218 4.64 14.91 14.96
CA LEU A 218 5.07 16.29 14.72
C LEU A 218 4.00 17.32 15.14
N ALA A 219 2.72 16.99 15.01
CA ALA A 219 1.62 17.84 15.46
C ALA A 219 1.64 18.08 16.97
N ASP A 220 2.00 17.07 17.79
CA ASP A 220 2.18 17.26 19.23
C ASP A 220 3.37 18.20 19.52
N VAL A 221 4.47 18.08 18.78
CA VAL A 221 5.64 18.96 18.93
C VAL A 221 5.28 20.40 18.55
N ALA A 222 4.69 20.61 17.37
CA ALA A 222 4.25 21.93 16.92
C ALA A 222 3.20 22.54 17.85
N GLY A 223 2.28 21.71 18.35
CA GLY A 223 1.27 22.10 19.34
C GLY A 223 1.88 22.54 20.66
N ALA A 224 2.86 21.80 21.19
CA ALA A 224 3.60 22.17 22.39
C ALA A 224 4.35 23.51 22.22
N MET A 225 5.07 23.69 21.11
CA MET A 225 5.75 24.95 20.80
C MET A 225 4.76 26.13 20.70
N SER A 226 3.61 25.92 20.04
CA SER A 226 2.56 26.93 19.93
C SER A 226 1.97 27.29 21.29
N LEU A 227 1.78 26.29 22.18
CA LEU A 227 1.30 26.51 23.54
C LEU A 227 2.29 27.37 24.33
N GLU A 228 3.60 27.09 24.24
CA GLU A 228 4.60 27.90 24.92
C GLU A 228 4.62 29.34 24.38
N ALA A 229 4.66 29.51 23.05
CA ALA A 229 4.65 30.83 22.41
C ALA A 229 3.43 31.68 22.83
N LEU A 230 2.26 31.06 22.94
CA LEU A 230 1.01 31.71 23.35
C LEU A 230 0.82 31.80 24.88
N ARG A 231 1.85 31.45 25.66
CA ARG A 231 1.81 31.42 27.13
C ARG A 231 0.58 30.66 27.65
N GLY A 232 0.38 29.46 27.10
CA GLY A 232 -0.69 28.54 27.45
C GLY A 232 -0.36 27.64 28.65
N THR A 233 -1.37 26.94 29.15
CA THR A 233 -1.30 26.06 30.30
C THR A 233 -1.39 24.58 29.92
N PRO A 234 -0.44 23.73 30.39
CA PRO A 234 -0.54 22.28 30.24
C PRO A 234 -1.51 21.63 31.23
N ALA A 235 -2.19 22.40 32.09
CA ALA A 235 -3.13 21.86 33.08
C ALA A 235 -4.26 21.03 32.44
N ALA A 236 -4.66 21.37 31.20
CA ALA A 236 -5.64 20.61 30.45
C ALA A 236 -5.15 19.22 30.02
N PHE A 237 -3.86 18.94 30.15
CA PHE A 237 -3.25 17.66 29.76
C PHE A 237 -3.07 16.71 30.94
N ASP A 238 -3.66 17.05 32.09
CA ASP A 238 -3.53 16.28 33.33
C ASP A 238 -4.04 14.83 33.14
N PRO A 239 -3.28 13.82 33.59
CA PRO A 239 -3.70 12.41 33.49
C PRO A 239 -5.06 12.11 34.10
N ALA A 240 -5.47 12.80 35.17
CA ALA A 240 -6.77 12.60 35.80
C ALA A 240 -7.91 12.93 34.83
N ILE A 241 -7.80 14.02 34.07
CA ILE A 241 -8.79 14.41 33.05
C ILE A 241 -8.92 13.30 32.00
N HIS A 242 -7.79 12.82 31.48
CA HIS A 242 -7.82 11.87 30.37
C HIS A 242 -8.14 10.44 30.81
N ARG A 243 -7.91 10.07 32.06
CA ARG A 243 -8.39 8.79 32.62
C ARG A 243 -9.91 8.74 32.77
N LEU A 244 -10.57 9.89 33.00
CA LEU A 244 -12.04 9.98 33.03
C LEU A 244 -12.68 9.80 31.65
N ARG A 245 -11.90 9.98 30.56
CA ARG A 245 -12.35 9.73 29.17
C ARG A 245 -11.25 8.99 28.39
N PRO A 246 -11.11 7.67 28.57
CA PRO A 246 -9.90 6.91 28.24
C PRO A 246 -9.82 6.48 26.77
N HIS A 247 -10.05 7.39 25.82
CA HIS A 247 -9.74 7.13 24.42
C HIS A 247 -8.22 6.92 24.25
N PRO A 248 -7.75 5.83 23.61
CA PRO A 248 -6.33 5.49 23.56
C PRO A 248 -5.46 6.60 22.96
N GLY A 249 -5.84 7.14 21.82
CA GLY A 249 -5.13 8.24 21.17
C GLY A 249 -5.09 9.52 22.01
N GLN A 250 -6.17 9.80 22.74
CA GLN A 250 -6.23 10.95 23.64
C GLN A 250 -5.24 10.82 24.79
N LEU A 251 -5.18 9.65 25.42
CA LEU A 251 -4.23 9.35 26.49
C LEU A 251 -2.78 9.51 26.00
N VAL A 252 -2.47 8.99 24.80
CA VAL A 252 -1.15 9.11 24.18
C VAL A 252 -0.78 10.57 23.92
N SER A 253 -1.69 11.34 23.33
CA SER A 253 -1.42 12.74 22.97
C SER A 253 -1.22 13.62 24.21
N ALA A 254 -2.03 13.43 25.25
CA ALA A 254 -1.84 14.10 26.54
C ALA A 254 -0.48 13.77 27.19
N ALA A 255 -0.09 12.49 27.17
CA ALA A 255 1.18 12.04 27.73
C ALA A 255 2.37 12.64 26.96
N ASN A 256 2.31 12.67 25.62
CA ASN A 256 3.33 13.29 24.78
C ASN A 256 3.48 14.79 25.06
N LEU A 257 2.38 15.53 25.07
CA LEU A 257 2.38 16.98 25.33
C LEU A 257 2.95 17.29 26.72
N ARG A 258 2.56 16.52 27.75
CA ARG A 258 3.14 16.66 29.09
C ARG A 258 4.64 16.41 29.11
N LYS A 259 5.11 15.38 28.39
CA LYS A 259 6.54 15.06 28.28
C LYS A 259 7.31 16.19 27.60
N LEU A 260 6.77 16.74 26.51
CA LEU A 260 7.39 17.83 25.75
C LEU A 260 7.48 19.14 26.57
N LEU A 261 6.46 19.42 27.38
CA LEU A 261 6.35 20.67 28.16
C LEU A 261 6.96 20.56 29.56
N ALA A 262 7.52 19.40 29.91
CA ALA A 262 8.10 19.16 31.22
C ALA A 262 9.28 20.12 31.47
N GLY A 263 9.29 20.79 32.61
CA GLY A 263 10.38 21.69 32.99
C GLY A 263 10.43 23.01 32.21
N SER A 264 9.42 23.35 31.41
CA SER A 264 9.38 24.59 30.63
C SER A 264 9.62 25.86 31.48
N GLY A 265 10.62 26.65 31.08
CA GLY A 265 10.90 27.97 31.66
C GLY A 265 9.84 29.01 31.28
N ILE A 266 9.31 28.92 30.05
CA ILE A 266 8.24 29.80 29.57
C ILE A 266 6.98 29.57 30.41
N ARG A 267 6.62 28.31 30.71
CA ARG A 267 5.50 28.02 31.61
C ARG A 267 5.69 28.65 33.00
N ARG A 268 6.90 28.64 33.55
CA ARG A 268 7.17 29.25 34.86
C ARG A 268 6.96 30.77 34.84
N SER A 269 7.30 31.46 33.75
CA SER A 269 7.25 32.93 33.69
C SER A 269 5.84 33.52 33.72
N HIS A 270 4.80 32.72 33.48
CA HIS A 270 3.40 33.19 33.42
C HIS A 270 2.41 32.39 34.28
N ARG A 271 2.88 31.66 35.31
CA ARG A 271 1.99 30.87 36.20
C ARG A 271 0.90 31.71 36.89
N GLY A 272 1.17 32.98 37.15
CA GLY A 272 0.23 33.93 37.78
C GLY A 272 -0.63 34.72 36.79
N CYS A 273 -0.75 34.31 35.51
CA CYS A 273 -1.57 35.04 34.55
C CYS A 273 -3.07 34.95 34.89
N SER A 274 -3.84 35.98 34.58
CA SER A 274 -5.30 36.04 34.80
C SER A 274 -6.13 35.12 33.90
N LYS A 275 -5.50 34.46 32.91
CA LYS A 275 -6.19 33.61 31.95
C LYS A 275 -6.71 32.34 32.64
N VAL A 276 -8.04 32.18 32.67
CA VAL A 276 -8.72 31.04 33.30
C VAL A 276 -8.63 29.78 32.44
N GLN A 277 -8.80 29.91 31.12
CA GLN A 277 -8.74 28.79 30.17
C GLN A 277 -8.08 29.21 28.87
N ASP A 278 -7.33 28.30 28.25
CA ASP A 278 -6.92 28.46 26.87
C ASP A 278 -8.03 28.09 25.89
N ALA A 279 -7.91 28.64 24.69
CA ALA A 279 -8.77 28.32 23.56
C ALA A 279 -8.65 26.85 23.14
N TYR A 280 -9.66 26.36 22.44
CA TYR A 280 -9.78 24.96 22.06
C TYR A 280 -8.61 24.46 21.21
N SER A 281 -8.05 25.27 20.31
CA SER A 281 -6.89 24.88 19.48
C SER A 281 -5.62 24.55 20.29
N LEU A 282 -5.58 24.96 21.55
CA LEU A 282 -4.54 24.61 22.53
C LEU A 282 -5.04 23.58 23.54
N ARG A 283 -6.17 23.87 24.20
CA ARG A 283 -6.70 23.08 25.31
C ARG A 283 -7.21 21.71 24.88
N CYS A 284 -7.75 21.60 23.67
CA CYS A 284 -8.34 20.37 23.13
C CYS A 284 -7.36 19.54 22.28
N MET A 285 -6.05 19.86 22.31
CA MET A 285 -5.05 19.11 21.55
C MET A 285 -5.10 17.59 21.84
N PRO A 286 -5.17 17.11 23.10
CA PRO A 286 -5.27 15.68 23.35
C PRO A 286 -6.48 15.03 22.68
N GLN A 287 -7.64 15.69 22.70
CA GLN A 287 -8.88 15.17 22.15
C GLN A 287 -8.81 15.08 20.63
N VAL A 288 -8.36 16.15 19.96
CA VAL A 288 -8.32 16.21 18.49
C VAL A 288 -7.16 15.41 17.91
N HIS A 289 -5.93 15.61 18.41
CA HIS A 289 -4.78 14.82 17.97
C HIS A 289 -4.99 13.33 18.31
N GLY A 290 -5.62 13.05 19.46
CA GLY A 290 -5.96 11.71 19.88
C GLY A 290 -6.97 11.01 18.98
N ALA A 291 -8.05 11.70 18.59
CA ALA A 291 -9.02 11.16 17.65
C ALA A 291 -8.36 10.81 16.30
N THR A 292 -7.48 11.66 15.78
CA THR A 292 -6.69 11.35 14.58
C THR A 292 -5.82 10.11 14.78
N ARG A 293 -5.18 9.93 15.95
CA ARG A 293 -4.40 8.70 16.24
C ARG A 293 -5.26 7.44 16.25
N ASP A 294 -6.46 7.51 16.81
CA ASP A 294 -7.38 6.37 16.84
C ASP A 294 -7.85 6.01 15.41
N ALA A 295 -8.09 7.02 14.56
CA ALA A 295 -8.36 6.83 13.14
C ALA A 295 -7.17 6.18 12.41
N LEU A 296 -5.94 6.69 12.60
CA LEU A 296 -4.73 6.09 12.04
C LEU A 296 -4.56 4.62 12.46
N ALA A 297 -4.86 4.30 13.72
CA ALA A 297 -4.80 2.92 14.21
C ALA A 297 -5.85 2.03 13.54
N HIS A 298 -7.05 2.55 13.24
CA HIS A 298 -8.04 1.81 12.45
C HIS A 298 -7.54 1.52 11.03
N VAL A 299 -7.06 2.55 10.35
CA VAL A 299 -6.54 2.45 8.99
C VAL A 299 -5.36 1.47 8.91
N ARG A 300 -4.47 1.51 9.91
CA ARG A 300 -3.37 0.55 10.06
C ARG A 300 -3.87 -0.89 10.05
N ARG A 301 -4.89 -1.22 10.85
CA ARG A 301 -5.43 -2.58 10.91
C ARG A 301 -5.97 -3.04 9.56
N VAL A 302 -6.69 -2.16 8.85
CA VAL A 302 -7.23 -2.48 7.52
C VAL A 302 -6.09 -2.77 6.54
N LEU A 303 -5.08 -1.91 6.48
CA LEU A 303 -3.95 -2.08 5.57
C LEU A 303 -3.07 -3.26 5.93
N GLU A 304 -2.87 -3.57 7.22
CA GLU A 304 -2.11 -4.76 7.67
C GLU A 304 -2.77 -6.06 7.25
N VAL A 305 -4.10 -6.12 7.21
CA VAL A 305 -4.83 -7.25 6.61
C VAL A 305 -4.61 -7.27 5.10
N GLU A 306 -4.82 -6.15 4.42
CA GLU A 306 -4.80 -6.10 2.96
C GLU A 306 -3.43 -6.43 2.34
N ILE A 307 -2.31 -5.99 2.95
CA ILE A 307 -0.95 -6.32 2.45
C ILE A 307 -0.66 -7.83 2.50
N GLU A 308 -1.37 -8.57 3.35
CA GLU A 308 -1.27 -10.03 3.50
C GLU A 308 -2.43 -10.78 2.83
N SER A 309 -3.34 -10.09 2.14
CA SER A 309 -4.45 -10.72 1.41
C SER A 309 -4.01 -11.27 0.05
N VAL A 310 -4.80 -12.22 -0.48
CA VAL A 310 -4.76 -12.57 -1.91
C VAL A 310 -5.96 -11.94 -2.59
N THR A 311 -5.70 -10.90 -3.37
CA THR A 311 -6.71 -10.03 -4.01
C THR A 311 -6.88 -10.33 -5.50
N ASP A 312 -6.37 -11.48 -5.97
CA ASP A 312 -6.51 -11.95 -7.36
C ASP A 312 -7.87 -12.63 -7.60
N ASN A 313 -8.22 -12.86 -8.86
CA ASN A 313 -9.35 -13.68 -9.28
C ASN A 313 -9.10 -14.30 -10.67
N PRO A 314 -9.47 -15.57 -10.90
CA PRO A 314 -9.96 -16.53 -9.90
C PRO A 314 -8.83 -17.02 -9.01
N LEU A 315 -9.19 -17.55 -7.85
CA LEU A 315 -8.27 -18.08 -6.85
C LEU A 315 -8.05 -19.58 -7.05
N VAL A 316 -6.80 -20.01 -6.92
CA VAL A 316 -6.37 -21.39 -7.05
C VAL A 316 -6.23 -22.03 -5.67
N MET A 317 -7.09 -23.01 -5.36
CA MET A 317 -7.04 -23.79 -4.13
C MET A 317 -6.10 -24.99 -4.35
N ALA A 318 -4.80 -24.78 -4.15
CA ALA A 318 -3.80 -25.81 -4.43
C ALA A 318 -3.97 -27.09 -3.58
N GLY A 319 -4.60 -26.98 -2.40
CA GLY A 319 -4.82 -28.12 -1.50
C GLY A 319 -5.81 -29.16 -2.02
N ASP A 320 -6.78 -28.75 -2.83
CA ASP A 320 -7.81 -29.64 -3.38
C ASP A 320 -8.00 -29.52 -4.90
N GLY A 321 -7.17 -28.71 -5.57
CA GLY A 321 -7.15 -28.56 -7.02
C GLY A 321 -8.29 -27.71 -7.60
N ARG A 322 -9.09 -27.04 -6.77
CA ARG A 322 -10.20 -26.20 -7.25
C ARG A 322 -9.74 -24.82 -7.71
N VAL A 323 -10.49 -24.23 -8.64
CA VAL A 323 -10.40 -22.81 -8.99
C VAL A 323 -11.74 -22.15 -8.72
N ILE A 324 -11.72 -21.08 -7.94
CA ILE A 324 -12.92 -20.43 -7.42
C ILE A 324 -12.90 -18.97 -7.85
N SER A 325 -13.96 -18.54 -8.52
CA SER A 325 -14.17 -17.12 -8.82
C SER A 325 -14.82 -16.45 -7.60
N GLY A 326 -14.28 -15.30 -7.21
CA GLY A 326 -14.74 -14.47 -6.10
C GLY A 326 -14.52 -12.98 -6.39
N GLY A 327 -14.52 -12.17 -5.33
CA GLY A 327 -14.47 -10.71 -5.41
C GLY A 327 -13.33 -10.06 -4.63
N ASN A 328 -12.27 -10.80 -4.28
CA ASN A 328 -11.19 -10.27 -3.43
C ASN A 328 -10.40 -9.11 -4.06
N PHE A 329 -10.59 -8.83 -5.35
CA PHE A 329 -10.01 -7.66 -6.03
C PHE A 329 -10.73 -6.35 -5.73
N HIS A 330 -11.91 -6.38 -5.07
CA HIS A 330 -12.69 -5.18 -4.81
C HIS A 330 -12.15 -4.42 -3.60
N GLY A 331 -11.61 -3.23 -3.81
CA GLY A 331 -10.89 -2.44 -2.81
C GLY A 331 -11.74 -1.70 -1.77
N GLN A 332 -12.97 -2.14 -1.51
CA GLN A 332 -13.90 -1.40 -0.65
C GLN A 332 -13.36 -1.17 0.77
N PRO A 333 -12.72 -2.17 1.44
CA PRO A 333 -12.17 -1.96 2.78
C PRO A 333 -11.09 -0.87 2.79
N VAL A 334 -10.20 -0.88 1.79
CA VAL A 334 -9.15 0.13 1.65
C VAL A 334 -9.74 1.50 1.35
N ALA A 335 -10.71 1.59 0.44
CA ALA A 335 -11.33 2.85 0.05
C ALA A 335 -11.95 3.57 1.26
N LEU A 336 -12.78 2.87 2.06
CA LEU A 336 -13.39 3.44 3.27
C LEU A 336 -12.34 3.87 4.30
N ALA A 337 -11.27 3.09 4.46
CA ALA A 337 -10.17 3.44 5.35
C ALA A 337 -9.44 4.71 4.86
N MET A 338 -9.25 4.88 3.56
CA MET A 338 -8.59 6.07 2.99
C MET A 338 -9.47 7.32 3.09
N ASP A 339 -10.79 7.20 2.91
CA ASP A 339 -11.72 8.32 3.14
C ASP A 339 -11.69 8.76 4.60
N PHE A 340 -11.70 7.80 5.53
CA PHE A 340 -11.61 8.09 6.96
C PHE A 340 -10.26 8.71 7.34
N LEU A 341 -9.17 8.24 6.73
CA LEU A 341 -7.84 8.84 6.89
C LEU A 341 -7.82 10.29 6.42
N GLY A 342 -8.42 10.57 5.27
CA GLY A 342 -8.53 11.92 4.70
C GLY A 342 -9.22 12.89 5.67
N MET A 343 -10.37 12.49 6.22
CA MET A 343 -11.08 13.29 7.24
C MET A 343 -10.22 13.49 8.50
N ALA A 344 -9.59 12.44 9.02
CA ALA A 344 -8.78 12.52 10.23
C ALA A 344 -7.56 13.45 10.09
N LEU A 345 -6.96 13.50 8.89
CA LEU A 345 -5.86 14.40 8.57
C LEU A 345 -6.33 15.85 8.37
N ALA A 346 -7.50 16.06 7.79
CA ALA A 346 -8.10 17.38 7.65
C ALA A 346 -8.34 18.04 9.02
N GLU A 347 -8.89 17.30 9.99
CA GLU A 347 -9.09 17.80 11.36
C GLU A 347 -7.77 18.15 12.06
N LEU A 348 -6.72 17.36 11.83
CA LEU A 348 -5.38 17.64 12.39
C LEU A 348 -4.77 18.91 11.78
N ALA A 349 -5.00 19.14 10.49
CA ALA A 349 -4.58 20.35 9.79
C ALA A 349 -5.37 21.58 10.29
N ASP A 350 -6.70 21.46 10.41
CA ASP A 350 -7.57 22.54 10.88
C ASP A 350 -7.15 23.04 12.26
N ILE A 351 -7.03 22.14 13.26
CA ILE A 351 -6.64 22.57 14.61
C ILE A 351 -5.24 23.21 14.64
N SER A 352 -4.34 22.79 13.75
CA SER A 352 -3.02 23.41 13.61
C SER A 352 -3.11 24.81 13.01
N GLU A 353 -3.92 25.00 11.97
CA GLU A 353 -4.15 26.29 11.37
C GLU A 353 -4.82 27.25 12.39
N ARG A 354 -5.78 26.77 13.19
CA ARG A 354 -6.38 27.55 14.30
C ARG A 354 -5.37 27.92 15.39
N ARG A 355 -4.21 27.27 15.49
CA ARG A 355 -3.09 27.74 16.34
C ARG A 355 -2.27 28.82 15.65
N ILE A 356 -2.00 28.69 14.35
CA ILE A 356 -1.32 29.71 13.54
C ILE A 356 -2.10 31.03 13.60
N ALA A 357 -3.42 30.99 13.39
CA ALA A 357 -4.27 32.18 13.47
C ALA A 357 -4.25 32.90 14.82
N ARG A 358 -3.83 32.23 15.91
CA ARG A 358 -3.66 32.85 17.22
C ARG A 358 -2.28 33.43 17.46
N LEU A 359 -1.28 32.96 16.72
CA LEU A 359 0.11 33.44 16.80
C LEU A 359 0.31 34.73 15.99
N LEU A 360 -0.47 34.90 14.92
CA LEU A 360 -0.56 36.14 14.13
C LEU A 360 -1.35 37.22 14.87
#